data_AF-A0A930RJI8-F1
#
_entry.id   AF-A0A930RJI8-F1
#
_cell.length_a   1.000
_cell.length_b   1.000
_cell.length_c   1.000
_cell.angle_alpha   90.00
_cell.angle_beta   90.00
_cell.angle_gamma   90.00
#
_symmetry.space_group_name_H-M   'P 1'
#
loop_
_entity.id
_entity.type
_entity.pdbx_description
1 polymer ?
#
loop_
_entity_poly.entity_id
_entity_poly.type
_entity_poly.pdbx_seq_one_letter_code
_entity_poly.pdbx_strand_id
1 'polypeptide(L)'
;MANDFFEHVLNPTWKNLPSESKEVVFRNVLRYFVNPMSTIENLRSVKFEFGGITNETFEVTIDGREFVFVPGQNEVILGWDSGLSGLSGLDCSEERQELRYAFKRYLNQHLTGFMFLNQDVQEKDLSSEKLTTQIVEDGINLMTSELRKVDIPAMLVEKKPNFVGLRFIGNYSVVTGQLTGAEEPSPETLEILEEAVTPDNSMEAL
;
A
#
# COMPACT_ATOMS: atom_id res chain seq x y z
N MET A 1 -16.05 -31.53 8.31
CA MET A 1 -14.59 -31.38 8.18
C MET A 1 -14.17 -30.16 7.34
N ALA A 2 -14.92 -29.74 6.31
CA ALA A 2 -14.58 -28.52 5.53
C ALA A 2 -14.75 -27.20 6.31
N ASN A 3 -15.80 -27.07 7.15
CA ASN A 3 -16.04 -25.84 7.92
C ASN A 3 -14.89 -25.48 8.86
N ASP A 4 -14.22 -26.48 9.44
CA ASP A 4 -13.18 -26.22 10.42
C ASP A 4 -11.95 -25.58 9.76
N PHE A 5 -11.54 -26.09 8.58
CA PHE A 5 -10.40 -25.54 7.85
C PHE A 5 -10.56 -24.06 7.47
N PHE A 6 -11.73 -23.65 6.99
CA PHE A 6 -11.97 -22.26 6.59
C PHE A 6 -11.97 -21.29 7.79
N GLU A 7 -12.39 -21.75 8.97
CA GLU A 7 -12.29 -20.95 10.19
C GLU A 7 -10.84 -20.78 10.66
N HIS A 8 -10.00 -21.80 10.46
CA HIS A 8 -8.59 -21.77 10.87
C HIS A 8 -7.72 -20.82 10.04
N VAL A 9 -8.11 -20.52 8.79
CA VAL A 9 -7.41 -19.54 7.94
C VAL A 9 -7.84 -18.09 8.20
N LEU A 10 -8.82 -17.87 9.09
CA LEU A 10 -9.20 -16.55 9.55
C LEU A 10 -8.35 -16.12 10.75
N ASN A 11 -7.99 -14.84 10.78
CA ASN A 11 -7.08 -14.22 11.72
C ASN A 11 -7.47 -14.39 13.21
N PRO A 12 -8.76 -14.36 13.62
CA PRO A 12 -9.13 -14.59 15.03
C PRO A 12 -8.74 -15.98 15.52
N THR A 13 -8.89 -16.99 14.67
CA THR A 13 -8.48 -18.37 14.97
C THR A 13 -6.98 -18.52 14.78
N TRP A 14 -6.45 -18.07 13.64
CA TRP A 14 -5.04 -18.18 13.26
C TRP A 14 -4.08 -17.67 14.33
N LYS A 15 -4.36 -16.51 14.93
CA LYS A 15 -3.53 -15.91 15.99
C LYS A 15 -3.39 -16.80 17.23
N ASN A 16 -4.39 -17.62 17.52
CA ASN A 16 -4.44 -18.48 18.69
C ASN A 16 -3.93 -19.91 18.41
N LEU A 17 -3.62 -20.24 17.15
CA LEU A 17 -3.11 -21.55 16.79
C LEU A 17 -1.64 -21.72 17.21
N PRO A 18 -1.26 -22.89 17.75
CA PRO A 18 0.15 -23.25 17.90
C PRO A 18 0.87 -23.28 16.55
N SER A 19 2.18 -23.00 16.52
CA SER A 19 2.96 -22.96 15.27
C SER A 19 2.87 -24.26 14.46
N GLU A 20 2.89 -25.42 15.11
CA GLU A 20 2.71 -26.73 14.45
C GLU A 20 1.35 -26.84 13.74
N SER A 21 0.28 -26.34 14.37
CA SER A 21 -1.06 -26.34 13.79
C SER A 21 -1.16 -25.36 12.63
N LYS A 22 -0.54 -24.18 12.74
CA LYS A 22 -0.45 -23.22 11.63
C LYS A 22 0.24 -23.83 10.41
N GLU A 23 1.32 -24.60 10.62
CA GLU A 23 2.03 -25.28 9.53
C GLU A 23 1.12 -26.31 8.84
N VAL A 24 0.39 -27.13 9.60
CA VAL A 24 -0.56 -28.10 9.03
C VAL A 24 -1.66 -27.41 8.22
N VAL A 25 -2.25 -26.34 8.77
CA VAL A 25 -3.27 -25.55 8.07
C VAL A 25 -2.69 -24.94 6.79
N PHE A 26 -1.48 -24.37 6.85
CA PHE A 26 -0.88 -23.76 5.67
C PHE A 26 -0.51 -24.78 4.59
N ARG A 27 0.00 -25.97 4.96
CA ARG A 27 0.23 -27.06 4.01
C ARG A 27 -1.07 -27.51 3.32
N ASN A 28 -2.19 -27.49 4.04
CA ASN A 28 -3.50 -27.74 3.45
C ASN A 28 -3.92 -26.62 2.49
N VAL A 29 -3.65 -25.34 2.81
CA VAL A 29 -3.85 -24.22 1.86
C VAL A 29 -3.10 -24.49 0.55
N LEU A 30 -1.80 -24.81 0.63
CA LEU A 30 -1.00 -25.12 -0.56
C LEU A 30 -1.59 -26.30 -1.35
N ARG A 31 -1.99 -27.37 -0.66
CA ARG A 31 -2.56 -28.57 -1.28
C ARG A 31 -3.87 -28.30 -2.03
N TYR A 32 -4.74 -27.43 -1.50
CA TYR A 32 -6.07 -27.20 -2.06
C TYR A 32 -6.12 -26.07 -3.09
N PHE A 33 -5.24 -25.06 -2.96
CA PHE A 33 -5.33 -23.83 -3.76
C PHE A 33 -4.15 -23.61 -4.71
N VAL A 34 -3.07 -24.39 -4.61
CA VAL A 34 -1.93 -24.31 -5.53
C VAL A 34 -1.97 -25.51 -6.48
N ASN A 35 -1.57 -25.28 -7.74
CA ASN A 35 -1.50 -26.34 -8.74
C ASN A 35 -0.55 -27.46 -8.26
N PRO A 36 -0.98 -28.74 -8.24
CA PRO A 36 -0.13 -29.86 -7.82
C PRO A 36 1.17 -30.03 -8.62
N MET A 37 1.23 -29.47 -9.83
CA MET A 37 2.41 -29.51 -10.70
C MET A 37 3.37 -28.33 -10.45
N SER A 38 2.97 -27.33 -9.67
CA SER A 38 3.84 -26.20 -9.33
C SER A 38 4.95 -26.63 -8.39
N THR A 39 6.13 -26.05 -8.60
CA THR A 39 7.29 -26.31 -7.74
C THR A 39 7.17 -25.45 -6.49
N ILE A 40 7.12 -26.09 -5.32
CA ILE A 40 7.00 -25.44 -4.01
C ILE A 40 8.32 -25.55 -3.27
N GLU A 41 8.91 -24.41 -2.93
CA GLU A 41 10.21 -24.29 -2.28
C GLU A 41 10.18 -23.28 -1.13
N ASN A 42 11.22 -23.29 -0.29
CA ASN A 42 11.48 -22.27 0.74
C ASN A 42 10.30 -21.97 1.67
N LEU A 43 9.52 -22.99 2.02
CA LEU A 43 8.44 -22.86 3.00
C LEU A 43 9.01 -22.53 4.39
N ARG A 44 8.66 -21.37 4.94
CA ARG A 44 9.14 -20.93 6.26
C ARG A 44 8.12 -20.08 7.02
N SER A 45 8.14 -20.18 8.36
CA SER A 45 7.40 -19.25 9.23
C SER A 45 8.10 -17.89 9.25
N VAL A 46 7.33 -16.83 9.22
CA VAL A 46 7.78 -15.44 9.26
C VAL A 46 6.89 -14.61 10.18
N LYS A 47 7.45 -13.56 10.74
CA LYS A 47 6.74 -12.62 11.61
C LYS A 47 6.78 -11.24 11.00
N PHE A 48 5.61 -10.67 10.77
CA PHE A 48 5.43 -9.30 10.30
C PHE A 48 4.98 -8.42 11.45
N GLU A 49 5.48 -7.19 11.46
CA GLU A 49 5.05 -6.15 12.39
C GLU A 49 4.82 -4.87 11.59
N PHE A 50 3.61 -4.33 11.69
CA PHE A 50 3.27 -3.07 11.03
C PHE A 50 2.22 -2.31 11.86
N GLY A 51 2.52 -1.07 12.22
CA GLY A 51 1.59 -0.23 12.97
C GLY A 51 1.16 -0.80 14.32
N GLY A 52 2.07 -1.46 15.05
CA GLY A 52 1.78 -2.14 16.32
C GLY A 52 1.00 -3.45 16.17
N ILE A 53 0.68 -3.88 14.94
CA ILE A 53 0.07 -5.17 14.67
C ILE A 53 1.17 -6.16 14.32
N THR A 54 1.30 -7.20 15.13
CA THR A 54 2.21 -8.32 14.89
C THR A 54 1.43 -9.54 14.39
N ASN A 55 1.90 -10.17 13.32
CA ASN A 55 1.31 -11.40 12.80
C ASN A 55 2.41 -12.41 12.43
N GLU A 56 2.28 -13.65 12.91
CA GLU A 56 3.14 -14.76 12.50
C GLU A 56 2.40 -15.61 11.47
N THR A 57 2.99 -15.74 10.28
CA THR A 57 2.42 -16.42 9.11
C THR A 57 3.52 -17.16 8.33
N PHE A 58 3.26 -17.57 7.09
CA PHE A 58 4.22 -18.29 6.25
C PHE A 58 4.59 -17.54 4.97
N GLU A 59 5.84 -17.73 4.57
CA GLU A 59 6.36 -17.45 3.24
C GLU A 59 6.62 -18.74 2.49
N VAL A 60 6.43 -18.70 1.18
CA VAL A 60 6.66 -19.83 0.28
C VAL A 60 7.09 -19.33 -1.09
N THR A 61 7.94 -20.09 -1.78
CA THR A 61 8.24 -19.89 -3.19
C THR A 61 7.41 -20.86 -4.03
N ILE A 62 6.64 -20.35 -4.97
CA ILE A 62 5.83 -21.15 -5.92
C ILE A 62 6.28 -20.78 -7.33
N ASP A 63 6.79 -21.75 -8.08
CA ASP A 63 7.30 -21.56 -9.46
C ASP A 63 8.29 -20.38 -9.57
N GLY A 64 9.19 -20.27 -8.59
CA GLY A 64 10.22 -19.23 -8.54
C GLY A 64 9.75 -17.86 -8.04
N ARG A 65 8.47 -17.70 -7.68
CA ARG A 65 7.90 -16.44 -7.14
C ARG A 65 7.64 -16.55 -5.66
N GLU A 66 7.91 -15.48 -4.92
CA GLU A 66 7.76 -15.44 -3.47
C GLU A 66 6.37 -14.96 -3.07
N PHE A 67 5.69 -15.73 -2.24
CA PHE A 67 4.37 -15.43 -1.70
C PHE A 67 4.38 -15.40 -0.18
N VAL A 68 3.49 -14.58 0.38
CA VAL A 68 3.17 -14.52 1.81
C VAL A 68 1.72 -14.91 1.99
N PHE A 69 1.45 -15.75 2.99
CA PHE A 69 0.09 -16.03 3.41
C PHE A 69 -0.46 -14.91 4.29
N VAL A 70 -1.62 -14.37 3.93
CA VAL A 70 -2.35 -13.36 4.69
C VAL A 70 -3.65 -14.00 5.19
N PRO A 71 -3.79 -14.26 6.50
CA PRO A 71 -5.03 -14.76 7.08
C PRO A 71 -6.20 -13.82 6.80
N GLY A 72 -7.38 -14.38 6.52
CA GLY A 72 -8.58 -13.61 6.26
C GLY A 72 -9.14 -12.96 7.52
N GLN A 73 -10.04 -12.01 7.39
CA GLN A 73 -10.73 -11.39 8.52
C GLN A 73 -12.13 -11.01 8.09
N ASN A 74 -13.12 -11.49 8.83
CA ASN A 74 -14.50 -11.08 8.63
C ASN A 74 -14.77 -9.76 9.34
N GLU A 75 -15.80 -9.06 8.89
CA GLU A 75 -16.36 -7.91 9.58
C GLU A 75 -15.37 -6.75 9.74
N VAL A 76 -14.42 -6.60 8.81
CA VAL A 76 -13.41 -5.54 8.83
C VAL A 76 -14.06 -4.21 8.54
N ILE A 77 -13.81 -3.24 9.41
CA ILE A 77 -14.18 -1.85 9.18
C ILE A 77 -13.08 -1.22 8.32
N LEU A 78 -13.46 -0.80 7.12
CA LEU A 78 -12.62 -0.07 6.17
C LEU A 78 -13.21 1.31 5.92
N GLY A 79 -12.37 2.23 5.44
CA GLY A 79 -12.76 3.62 5.20
C GLY A 79 -12.34 4.54 6.33
N TRP A 80 -12.73 5.81 6.23
CA TRP A 80 -12.34 6.85 7.17
C TRP A 80 -13.43 7.92 7.25
N ASP A 81 -13.80 8.30 8.46
CA ASP A 81 -14.79 9.36 8.75
C ASP A 81 -14.36 10.27 9.91
N SER A 82 -13.14 10.09 10.42
CA SER A 82 -12.68 10.66 11.67
C SER A 82 -11.89 11.97 11.48
N GLY A 83 -11.85 12.52 10.27
CA GLY A 83 -11.14 13.78 9.97
C GLY A 83 -9.67 13.68 10.36
N LEU A 84 -9.22 14.57 11.26
CA LEU A 84 -7.86 14.57 11.82
C LEU A 84 -7.70 13.65 13.05
N SER A 85 -8.80 13.16 13.61
CA SER A 85 -8.78 12.30 14.80
C SER A 85 -8.20 10.93 14.46
N GLY A 86 -7.23 10.46 15.25
CA GLY A 86 -6.51 9.20 14.96
C GLY A 86 -5.33 9.36 13.99
N LEU A 87 -5.16 10.52 13.34
CA LEU A 87 -3.91 10.90 12.66
C LEU A 87 -2.89 11.48 13.66
N SER A 88 -2.83 10.88 14.85
CA SER A 88 -1.90 11.30 15.89
C SER A 88 -0.47 11.13 15.36
N GLY A 89 0.34 12.19 15.41
CA GLY A 89 1.73 12.14 14.99
C GLY A 89 2.61 11.20 15.83
N LEU A 90 2.04 10.57 16.87
CA LEU A 90 2.69 9.68 17.82
C LEU A 90 2.50 8.19 17.48
N ASP A 91 1.49 7.82 16.68
CA ASP A 91 1.26 6.42 16.21
C ASP A 91 2.01 6.08 14.91
N CYS A 92 2.93 6.98 14.53
CA CYS A 92 3.81 6.81 13.41
C CYS A 92 5.16 6.30 13.93
N SER A 93 5.52 5.05 13.62
CA SER A 93 6.93 4.61 13.65
C SER A 93 7.80 5.61 12.86
N GLU A 94 9.12 5.61 13.05
CA GLU A 94 10.00 6.55 12.31
C GLU A 94 9.73 6.52 10.79
N GLU A 95 9.41 5.36 10.21
CA GLU A 95 9.03 5.25 8.79
C GLU A 95 7.70 5.94 8.44
N ARG A 96 6.75 5.98 9.37
CA ARG A 96 5.46 6.67 9.19
C ARG A 96 5.57 8.17 9.42
N GLN A 97 6.62 8.69 10.06
CA GLN A 97 6.82 10.14 10.14
C GLN A 97 7.14 10.71 8.76
N GLU A 98 8.01 10.05 8.00
CA GLU A 98 8.27 10.41 6.60
C GLU A 98 7.00 10.27 5.75
N LEU A 99 6.24 9.18 5.93
CA LEU A 99 4.95 9.00 5.27
C LEU A 99 3.96 10.10 5.66
N ARG A 100 3.92 10.54 6.92
CA ARG A 100 3.08 11.64 7.40
C ARG A 100 3.53 12.97 6.83
N TYR A 101 4.83 13.23 6.74
CA TYR A 101 5.35 14.44 6.09
C TYR A 101 5.08 14.41 4.59
N ALA A 102 5.20 13.26 3.95
CA ALA A 102 4.84 13.05 2.56
C ALA A 102 3.34 13.17 2.34
N PHE A 103 2.48 12.61 3.19
CA PHE A 103 1.03 12.78 3.15
C PHE A 103 0.63 14.20 3.47
N LYS A 104 1.26 14.87 4.43
CA LYS A 104 1.00 16.28 4.73
C LYS A 104 1.45 17.17 3.59
N ARG A 105 2.58 16.87 2.94
CA ARG A 105 3.07 17.58 1.75
C ARG A 105 2.18 17.28 0.53
N TYR A 106 1.80 16.03 0.33
CA TYR A 106 0.89 15.57 -0.72
C TYR A 106 -0.49 16.17 -0.52
N LEU A 107 -1.08 16.07 0.67
CA LEU A 107 -2.35 16.71 1.03
C LEU A 107 -2.22 18.22 0.96
N ASN A 108 -1.11 18.86 1.33
CA ASN A 108 -0.96 20.30 1.10
C ASN A 108 -0.90 20.61 -0.40
N GLN A 109 -0.15 19.85 -1.20
CA GLN A 109 -0.05 20.02 -2.65
C GLN A 109 -1.37 19.69 -3.37
N HIS A 110 -2.11 18.70 -2.89
CA HIS A 110 -3.36 18.20 -3.47
C HIS A 110 -4.60 18.85 -2.86
N LEU A 111 -4.62 19.36 -1.63
CA LEU A 111 -5.70 20.25 -1.15
C LEU A 111 -5.63 21.54 -1.94
N THR A 112 -4.42 22.07 -2.16
CA THR A 112 -4.24 23.22 -3.07
C THR A 112 -4.72 22.86 -4.49
N GLY A 113 -4.33 21.69 -5.03
CA GLY A 113 -4.81 21.19 -6.33
C GLY A 113 -6.31 20.84 -6.40
N PHE A 114 -6.92 20.40 -5.31
CA PHE A 114 -8.33 19.96 -5.21
C PHE A 114 -9.28 21.14 -5.08
N MET A 115 -8.85 22.23 -4.43
CA MET A 115 -9.52 23.52 -4.54
C MET A 115 -9.57 24.00 -6.00
N PHE A 116 -8.58 23.64 -6.83
CA PHE A 116 -8.62 23.91 -8.27
C PHE A 116 -9.41 22.88 -9.09
N LEU A 117 -9.74 21.68 -8.58
CA LEU A 117 -10.44 20.65 -9.38
C LEU A 117 -11.94 20.54 -9.08
N ASN A 118 -12.42 21.15 -7.99
CA ASN A 118 -13.86 21.33 -7.79
C ASN A 118 -14.32 22.58 -8.54
N GLN A 119 -15.23 22.40 -9.49
CA GLN A 119 -15.75 23.49 -10.33
C GLN A 119 -16.43 24.60 -9.50
N ASP A 120 -17.04 24.26 -8.37
CA ASP A 120 -17.66 25.21 -7.43
C ASP A 120 -16.65 26.01 -6.56
N VAL A 121 -15.38 25.58 -6.53
CA VAL A 121 -14.30 26.24 -5.75
C VAL A 121 -13.43 27.12 -6.65
N GLN A 122 -13.34 26.83 -7.95
CA GLN A 122 -12.60 27.66 -8.92
C GLN A 122 -13.14 29.10 -9.02
N GLU A 123 -14.44 29.31 -8.81
CA GLU A 123 -15.07 30.64 -8.86
C GLU A 123 -15.07 31.38 -7.51
N LYS A 124 -14.57 30.73 -6.45
CA LYS A 124 -14.59 31.29 -5.10
C LYS A 124 -13.29 32.07 -4.86
N ASP A 125 -13.40 33.34 -4.47
CA ASP A 125 -12.25 34.15 -4.07
C ASP A 125 -11.71 33.67 -2.70
N LEU A 126 -10.71 32.80 -2.75
CA LEU A 126 -10.06 32.19 -1.59
C LEU A 126 -9.02 33.10 -0.92
N SER A 127 -8.78 34.31 -1.46
CA SER A 127 -7.77 35.24 -0.91
C SER A 127 -8.02 35.64 0.55
N SER A 128 -9.27 35.48 1.01
CA SER A 128 -9.73 35.81 2.36
C SER A 128 -10.10 34.61 3.23
N GLU A 129 -10.14 33.39 2.68
CA GLU A 129 -10.48 32.19 3.45
C GLU A 129 -9.24 31.66 4.19
N LYS A 130 -9.23 31.78 5.52
CA LYS A 130 -8.24 31.09 6.35
C LYS A 130 -8.58 29.60 6.39
N LEU A 131 -7.62 28.74 6.02
CA LEU A 131 -7.75 27.29 6.16
C LEU A 131 -7.99 26.94 7.64
N THR A 132 -9.23 26.64 8.00
CA THR A 132 -9.58 26.23 9.37
C THR A 132 -9.41 24.72 9.52
N THR A 133 -9.21 24.26 10.76
CA THR A 133 -9.12 22.82 11.06
C THR A 133 -10.35 22.05 10.56
N GLN A 134 -11.55 22.65 10.64
CA GLN A 134 -12.80 22.04 10.17
C GLN A 134 -12.79 21.80 8.65
N ILE A 135 -12.33 22.77 7.87
CA ILE A 135 -12.23 22.64 6.40
C ILE A 135 -11.29 21.48 6.02
N VAL A 136 -10.22 21.29 6.78
CA VAL A 136 -9.27 20.19 6.57
C VAL A 136 -9.89 18.85 6.95
N GLU A 137 -10.60 18.76 8.07
CA GLU A 137 -11.30 17.55 8.49
C GLU A 137 -12.36 17.10 7.48
N ASP A 138 -13.20 18.04 7.04
CA ASP A 138 -14.25 17.79 6.05
C ASP A 138 -13.64 17.38 4.70
N GLY A 139 -12.55 18.04 4.29
CA GLY A 139 -11.81 17.71 3.08
C GLY A 139 -11.18 16.31 3.12
N ILE A 140 -10.59 15.91 4.26
CA ILE A 140 -10.07 14.55 4.43
C ILE A 140 -11.20 13.53 4.29
N ASN A 141 -12.31 13.72 5.03
CA ASN A 141 -13.44 12.79 5.00
C ASN A 141 -14.05 12.67 3.59
N LEU A 142 -14.16 13.78 2.85
CA LEU A 142 -14.65 13.79 1.46
C LEU A 142 -13.73 13.02 0.51
N MET A 143 -12.41 13.08 0.74
CA MET A 143 -11.41 12.44 -0.12
C MET A 143 -11.14 10.97 0.24
N THR A 144 -11.59 10.53 1.40
CA THR A 144 -11.50 9.14 1.84
C THR A 144 -12.79 8.39 1.58
N SER A 145 -12.69 7.07 1.40
CA SER A 145 -13.90 6.25 1.26
C SER A 145 -14.68 6.20 2.57
N GLU A 146 -16.01 6.22 2.49
CA GLU A 146 -16.92 6.04 3.62
C GLU A 146 -16.63 4.75 4.40
N LEU A 147 -17.00 4.76 5.68
CA LEU A 147 -16.95 3.59 6.53
C LEU A 147 -17.83 2.48 5.97
N ARG A 148 -17.22 1.31 5.81
CA ARG A 148 -17.91 0.11 5.35
C ARG A 148 -17.39 -1.11 6.08
N LYS A 149 -18.26 -2.10 6.21
CA LYS A 149 -17.95 -3.40 6.77
C LYS A 149 -17.74 -4.39 5.64
N VAL A 150 -16.59 -5.05 5.60
CA VAL A 150 -16.20 -5.95 4.50
C VAL A 150 -15.54 -7.20 5.07
N ASP A 151 -15.85 -8.35 4.48
CA ASP A 151 -15.14 -9.59 4.75
C ASP A 151 -13.94 -9.69 3.81
N ILE A 152 -12.75 -9.85 4.38
CA ILE A 152 -11.50 -10.01 3.63
C ILE A 152 -11.14 -11.50 3.65
N PRO A 153 -11.09 -12.19 2.49
CA PRO A 153 -10.72 -13.59 2.46
C PRO A 153 -9.24 -13.79 2.78
N ALA A 154 -8.88 -15.01 3.19
CA ALA A 154 -7.47 -15.40 3.29
C ALA A 154 -6.84 -15.47 1.89
N MET A 155 -5.61 -14.99 1.76
CA MET A 155 -4.95 -14.83 0.46
C MET A 155 -3.49 -15.27 0.48
N LEU A 156 -3.01 -15.75 -0.66
CA LEU A 156 -1.59 -15.82 -0.97
C LEU A 156 -1.23 -14.58 -1.79
N VAL A 157 -0.40 -13.71 -1.22
CA VAL A 157 -0.04 -12.43 -1.82
C VAL A 157 1.42 -12.49 -2.26
N GLU A 158 1.67 -12.19 -3.53
CA GLU A 158 3.03 -12.13 -4.06
C GLU A 158 3.79 -10.96 -3.41
N LYS A 159 5.01 -11.22 -2.95
CA LYS A 159 5.83 -10.20 -2.26
C LYS A 159 6.28 -9.08 -3.19
N LYS A 160 6.40 -9.39 -4.49
CA LYS A 160 6.87 -8.45 -5.49
C LYS A 160 5.69 -8.01 -6.35
N PRO A 161 5.52 -6.70 -6.58
CA PRO A 161 4.49 -6.23 -7.48
C PRO A 161 4.83 -6.69 -8.89
N ASN A 162 3.82 -7.23 -9.59
CA ASN A 162 3.89 -7.36 -11.04
C ASN A 162 3.31 -6.09 -11.64
N PHE A 163 4.16 -5.30 -12.28
CA PHE A 163 3.73 -4.11 -12.98
C PHE A 163 2.97 -4.52 -14.25
N VAL A 164 1.64 -4.36 -14.24
CA VAL A 164 0.80 -4.64 -15.40
C VAL A 164 0.64 -3.37 -16.22
N GLY A 165 0.87 -3.46 -17.53
CA GLY A 165 0.76 -2.32 -18.45
C GLY A 165 2.01 -1.42 -18.48
N LEU A 166 3.08 -1.77 -17.76
CA LEU A 166 4.36 -1.08 -17.82
C LEU A 166 5.42 -1.99 -18.46
N ARG A 167 6.27 -1.41 -19.32
CA ARG A 167 7.44 -2.09 -19.88
C ARG A 167 8.67 -1.67 -19.10
N PHE A 168 9.45 -2.64 -18.62
CA PHE A 168 10.74 -2.34 -18.01
C PHE A 168 11.72 -1.84 -19.07
N ILE A 169 12.15 -0.58 -18.95
CA ILE A 169 13.07 0.08 -19.89
C ILE A 169 14.52 0.16 -19.36
N GLY A 170 14.73 -0.10 -18.06
CA GLY A 170 16.06 -0.06 -17.43
C GLY A 170 16.04 0.53 -16.02
N ASN A 171 17.22 0.64 -15.42
CA ASN A 171 17.46 1.24 -14.11
C ASN A 171 18.02 2.66 -14.30
N TYR A 172 17.32 3.67 -13.79
CA TYR A 172 17.79 5.05 -13.81
C TYR A 172 18.57 5.37 -12.54
N SER A 173 19.82 5.80 -12.71
CA SER A 173 20.65 6.26 -11.61
C SER A 173 20.38 7.73 -11.34
N VAL A 174 19.73 8.03 -10.21
CA VAL A 174 19.38 9.41 -9.81
C VAL A 174 20.63 10.28 -9.56
N VAL A 175 21.76 9.66 -9.18
CA VAL A 175 23.02 10.39 -8.91
C VAL A 175 23.76 10.74 -10.21
N THR A 176 23.73 9.85 -11.20
CA THR A 176 24.52 10.02 -12.44
C THR A 176 23.68 10.41 -13.66
N GLY A 177 22.36 10.37 -13.56
CA GLY A 177 21.43 10.61 -14.67
C GLY A 177 21.41 9.52 -15.73
N GLN A 178 22.05 8.38 -15.49
CA GLN A 178 22.21 7.33 -16.51
C GLN A 178 21.15 6.24 -16.38
N LEU A 179 20.54 5.87 -17.52
CA LEU A 179 19.69 4.69 -17.63
C LEU A 179 20.53 3.48 -18.06
N THR A 180 20.43 2.36 -17.33
CA THR A 180 21.15 1.11 -17.62
C THR A 180 20.16 -0.06 -17.75
N GLY A 181 20.15 -0.80 -18.86
CA GLY A 181 19.14 -1.84 -19.08
C GLY A 181 19.05 -2.39 -20.50
N ALA A 182 18.09 -3.30 -20.71
CA ALA A 182 18.02 -4.19 -21.88
C ALA A 182 17.37 -3.60 -23.15
N GLU A 183 16.95 -2.33 -23.15
CA GLU A 183 16.53 -1.61 -24.36
C GLU A 183 17.10 -0.19 -24.30
N GLU A 184 17.70 0.30 -25.39
CA GLU A 184 18.02 1.72 -25.50
C GLU A 184 16.70 2.50 -25.52
N PRO A 185 16.44 3.36 -24.52
CA PRO A 185 15.23 4.19 -24.50
C PRO A 185 15.28 5.17 -25.67
N SER A 186 14.12 5.45 -26.27
CA SER A 186 14.04 6.50 -27.29
C SER A 186 14.39 7.87 -26.68
N PRO A 187 14.92 8.83 -27.48
CA PRO A 187 15.25 10.17 -26.99
C PRO A 187 14.06 10.88 -26.31
N GLU A 188 12.84 10.69 -26.82
CA GLU A 188 11.61 11.24 -26.23
C GLU A 188 11.34 10.69 -24.82
N THR A 189 11.64 9.41 -24.59
CA THR A 189 11.49 8.79 -23.27
C THR A 189 12.51 9.34 -22.27
N LEU A 190 13.73 9.66 -22.73
CA LEU A 190 14.75 10.27 -21.89
C LEU A 190 14.38 11.70 -21.51
N GLU A 191 13.82 12.49 -22.44
CA GLU A 191 13.36 13.85 -22.18
C GLU A 191 12.24 13.90 -21.13
N ILE A 192 11.25 13.00 -21.24
CA ILE A 192 10.18 12.86 -20.23
C ILE A 192 10.74 12.45 -18.86
N LEU A 193 11.74 11.54 -18.83
CA LEU A 193 12.38 11.12 -17.59
C LEU A 193 13.20 12.26 -16.97
N GLU A 194 13.92 13.04 -17.77
CA GLU A 194 14.65 14.22 -17.31
C GLU A 194 13.68 15.27 -16.77
N GLU A 195 12.59 15.59 -17.47
CA GLU A 195 11.56 16.53 -16.99
C GLU A 195 10.92 16.06 -15.66
N ALA A 196 10.60 14.77 -15.54
CA ALA A 196 9.96 14.23 -14.34
C ALA A 196 10.90 14.12 -13.12
N VAL A 197 12.20 13.94 -13.34
CA VAL A 197 13.19 13.72 -12.27
C VAL A 197 13.99 14.98 -11.94
N THR A 198 14.06 15.95 -12.85
CA THR A 198 14.69 17.24 -12.57
C THR A 198 13.79 18.03 -11.61
N PRO A 199 14.27 18.37 -10.40
CA PRO A 199 13.50 19.22 -9.51
C PRO A 199 13.26 20.57 -10.20
N ASP A 200 12.05 21.10 -10.05
CA ASP A 200 11.64 22.41 -10.54
C ASP A 200 12.56 23.47 -9.93
N ASN A 201 13.64 23.81 -10.63
CA ASN A 201 14.64 24.79 -10.22
C ASN A 201 14.20 26.20 -10.63
N SER A 202 12.89 26.47 -10.63
CA SER A 202 12.38 27.83 -10.75
C SER A 202 12.84 28.63 -9.53
N MET A 203 14.03 29.21 -9.62
CA MET A 203 14.46 30.37 -8.85
C MET A 203 13.62 31.59 -9.27
N GLU A 204 12.31 31.54 -9.03
CA GLU A 204 11.42 32.71 -9.05
C GLU A 204 10.68 32.89 -7.72
N ALA A 205 11.11 32.21 -6.67
CA ALA A 205 10.59 32.39 -5.31
C ALA A 205 11.72 32.60 -4.29
N LEU A 206 12.51 33.67 -4.48
CA LEU A 206 13.23 34.35 -3.40
C LEU A 206 12.96 35.86 -3.48
#